data_AF-A0A956WWC4-F1
#
_entry.id   AF-A0A956WWC4-F1
#
_cell.length_a   1.000
_cell.length_b   1.000
_cell.length_c   1.000
_cell.angle_alpha   90.00
_cell.angle_beta   90.00
_cell.angle_gamma   90.00
#
_symmetry.space_group_name_H-M   'P 1'
#
loop_
_entity.id
_entity.type
_entity.pdbx_description
1 polymer ?
#
loop_
_entity_poly.entity_id
_entity_poly.type
_entity_poly.pdbx_seq_one_letter_code
_entity_poly.pdbx_strand_id
1 'polypeptide(L)'
;MKTRHGTEFNVAQLLKEPIGGRRSYEVEIPVDFEEEELRQSDSVTGTVDLLRTNSGVLVEAALDGAVTVECSRCLTDVRCPVSLDIVEEFHPTVDVVRGTFVAVEEEDAAL
;
A
#
# COMPACT_ATOMS: atom_id res chain seq x y z
N MET A 1 6.05 -18.43 14.87
CA MET A 1 6.76 -17.62 13.85
C MET A 1 5.87 -16.41 13.59
N LYS A 2 6.23 -15.21 14.09
CA LYS A 2 5.39 -14.01 13.89
C LYS A 2 5.72 -13.45 12.51
N THR A 3 4.79 -13.57 11.57
CA THR A 3 4.83 -12.85 10.29
C THR A 3 4.93 -11.36 10.61
N ARG A 4 6.01 -10.71 10.20
CA ARG A 4 6.10 -9.25 10.23
C ARG A 4 5.38 -8.78 8.98
N HIS A 5 4.12 -8.38 9.12
CA HIS A 5 3.32 -7.86 8.02
C HIS A 5 3.85 -6.45 7.66
N GLY A 6 4.70 -6.37 6.63
CA GLY A 6 5.25 -5.09 6.14
C GLY A 6 4.27 -4.26 5.30
N THR A 7 3.08 -4.81 5.03
CA THR A 7 2.05 -4.21 4.18
C THR A 7 0.75 -3.88 4.94
N GLU A 8 0.65 -4.23 6.22
CA GLU A 8 -0.53 -3.96 7.04
C GLU A 8 -0.28 -2.80 8.00
N PHE A 9 -1.18 -1.81 7.99
CA PHE A 9 -1.08 -0.62 8.84
C PHE A 9 -2.25 -0.55 9.81
N ASN A 10 -1.95 -0.48 11.11
CA ASN A 10 -3.00 -0.25 12.11
C ASN A 10 -3.39 1.23 12.15
N VAL A 11 -4.57 1.53 11.60
CA VAL A 11 -5.12 2.89 11.52
C VAL A 11 -6.10 3.23 12.63
N ALA A 12 -6.33 2.35 13.61
CA ALA A 12 -7.36 2.56 14.63
C ALA A 12 -7.12 3.81 15.50
N GLN A 13 -5.86 4.15 15.77
CA GLN A 13 -5.52 5.39 16.49
C GLN A 13 -5.69 6.63 15.61
N LEU A 14 -5.25 6.57 14.36
CA LEU A 14 -5.43 7.65 13.39
C LEU A 14 -6.92 7.97 13.17
N LEU A 15 -7.77 6.94 13.11
CA LEU A 15 -9.23 7.08 13.04
C LEU A 15 -9.87 7.65 14.31
N LYS A 16 -9.14 7.79 15.42
CA LYS A 16 -9.60 8.49 16.64
C LYS A 16 -9.07 9.92 16.74
N GLU A 17 -8.13 10.30 15.88
CA GLU A 17 -7.61 11.67 15.82
C GLU A 17 -8.57 12.62 15.09
N PRO A 18 -8.45 13.94 15.31
CA PRO A 18 -9.14 14.94 14.50
C PRO A 18 -8.81 14.82 13.01
N ILE A 19 -9.69 15.35 12.16
CA ILE A 19 -9.46 15.49 10.71
C ILE A 19 -8.13 16.22 10.49
N GLY A 20 -7.31 15.71 9.56
CA GLY A 20 -5.96 16.21 9.29
C GLY A 20 -4.84 15.53 10.09
N GLY A 21 -5.17 14.60 10.99
CA GLY A 21 -4.19 13.71 11.64
C GLY A 21 -3.36 12.95 10.59
N ARG A 22 -2.07 12.74 10.86
CA ARG A 22 -1.14 12.10 9.91
C ARG A 22 -0.27 11.02 10.55
N ARG A 23 0.11 10.02 9.76
CA ARG A 23 1.17 9.05 10.07
C ARG A 23 2.02 8.84 8.83
N SER A 24 3.31 8.60 9.02
CA SER A 24 4.26 8.33 7.94
C SER A 24 5.09 7.12 8.33
N TYR A 25 5.33 6.24 7.37
CA TYR A 25 6.07 4.99 7.55
C TYR A 25 7.09 4.84 6.43
N GLU A 26 8.34 4.56 6.80
CA GLU A 26 9.31 3.99 5.88
C GLU A 26 9.08 2.49 5.80
N VAL A 27 9.03 1.97 4.58
CA VAL A 27 8.76 0.55 4.33
C VAL A 27 9.89 -0.09 3.55
N GLU A 28 10.18 -1.34 3.89
CA GLU A 28 10.97 -2.28 3.12
C GLU A 28 10.17 -3.58 3.09
N ILE A 29 9.61 -3.88 1.93
CA ILE A 29 8.68 -4.97 1.72
C ILE A 29 9.41 -6.03 0.89
N PRO A 30 9.78 -7.17 1.49
CA PRO A 30 10.22 -8.31 0.70
C PRO A 30 9.01 -8.81 -0.09
N VAL A 31 9.12 -8.81 -1.41
CA VAL A 31 8.07 -9.33 -2.28
C VAL A 31 8.66 -10.47 -3.08
N ASP A 32 7.93 -11.58 -3.09
CA ASP A 32 8.23 -12.77 -3.85
C ASP A 32 7.20 -12.84 -4.97
N PHE A 33 7.58 -12.34 -6.15
CA PHE A 33 6.73 -12.26 -7.33
C PHE A 33 7.48 -12.82 -8.52
N GLU A 34 6.92 -13.88 -9.11
CA GLU A 34 7.43 -14.51 -10.32
C GLU A 34 6.27 -14.76 -11.29
N GLU A 35 6.29 -14.08 -12.42
CA GLU A 35 5.48 -14.36 -13.60
C GLU A 35 6.39 -14.82 -14.76
N GLU A 36 5.79 -15.35 -15.82
CA GLU A 36 6.50 -16.04 -16.92
C GLU A 36 7.62 -15.19 -17.56
N GLU A 37 7.45 -13.87 -17.60
CA GLU A 37 8.38 -12.92 -18.22
C GLU A 37 8.97 -11.89 -17.23
N LEU A 38 8.55 -11.92 -15.96
CA LEU A 38 8.84 -10.89 -14.97
C LEU A 38 9.14 -11.52 -13.62
N ARG A 39 10.35 -11.32 -13.10
CA ARG A 39 10.71 -11.72 -11.73
C ARG A 39 11.04 -10.51 -10.91
N GLN A 40 10.58 -10.45 -9.68
CA GLN A 40 11.02 -9.40 -8.77
C GLN A 40 12.48 -9.61 -8.37
N SER A 41 13.29 -8.56 -8.44
CA SER A 41 14.74 -8.65 -8.16
C SER A 41 15.12 -8.20 -6.76
N ASP A 42 14.36 -7.26 -6.18
CA ASP A 42 14.67 -6.62 -4.89
C ASP A 42 13.39 -6.34 -4.08
N SER A 43 13.58 -6.10 -2.78
CA SER A 43 12.54 -5.55 -1.91
C SER A 43 12.00 -4.24 -2.47
N VAL A 44 10.70 -3.99 -2.30
CA VAL A 44 10.11 -2.69 -2.54
C VAL A 44 10.39 -1.78 -1.35
N THR A 45 10.94 -0.60 -1.57
CA THR A 45 11.24 0.37 -0.52
C THR A 45 10.55 1.69 -0.78
N GLY A 46 10.32 2.48 0.26
CA GLY A 46 9.78 3.82 0.08
C GLY A 46 9.01 4.32 1.29
N THR A 47 8.09 5.25 1.06
CA THR A 47 7.31 5.91 2.11
C THR A 47 5.82 5.69 1.90
N VAL A 48 5.10 5.49 3.00
CA VAL A 48 3.64 5.43 3.06
C VAL A 48 3.15 6.48 4.04
N ASP A 49 2.43 7.46 3.53
CA ASP A 49 1.79 8.53 4.28
C ASP A 49 0.29 8.28 4.40
N LEU A 50 -0.22 8.37 5.62
CA LEU A 50 -1.63 8.20 5.96
C LEU A 50 -2.18 9.53 6.48
N LEU A 51 -3.24 10.02 5.87
CA LEU A 51 -3.94 11.24 6.27
C LEU A 51 -5.37 10.93 6.66
N ARG A 52 -5.76 11.32 7.88
CA ARG A 52 -7.16 11.27 8.32
C ARG A 52 -7.99 12.31 7.57
N THR A 53 -8.92 11.85 6.73
CA THR A 53 -9.94 12.70 6.09
C THR A 53 -11.19 12.80 6.97
N ASN A 54 -12.22 13.51 6.50
CA ASN A 54 -13.53 13.54 7.16
C ASN A 54 -14.25 12.18 7.11
N SER A 55 -13.99 11.39 6.07
CA SER A 55 -14.72 10.16 5.72
C SER A 55 -13.88 8.88 5.82
N GLY A 56 -12.56 8.97 5.98
CA GLY A 56 -11.69 7.81 5.92
C GLY A 56 -10.21 8.14 6.14
N VAL A 57 -9.35 7.40 5.45
CA VAL A 57 -7.90 7.58 5.44
C VAL A 57 -7.43 7.67 4.00
N LEU A 58 -6.84 8.79 3.62
CA LEU A 58 -6.10 8.92 2.38
C LEU A 58 -4.72 8.29 2.57
N VAL A 59 -4.36 7.38 1.68
CA VAL A 59 -3.04 6.74 1.61
C VAL A 59 -2.30 7.31 0.41
N GLU A 60 -1.12 7.86 0.66
CA GLU A 60 -0.18 8.29 -0.37
C GLU A 60 1.10 7.46 -0.20
N ALA A 61 1.53 6.73 -1.23
CA ALA A 61 2.77 5.96 -1.17
C ALA A 61 3.64 6.25 -2.39
N ALA A 62 4.94 6.45 -2.14
CA ALA A 62 5.96 6.56 -3.17
C ALA A 62 6.95 5.42 -2.93
N LEU A 63 6.96 4.46 -3.87
CA LEU A 63 7.66 3.19 -3.72
C LEU A 63 8.60 2.96 -4.90
N ASP A 64 9.79 2.45 -4.62
CA ASP A 64 10.81 2.06 -5.58
C ASP A 64 11.09 0.56 -5.46
N GLY A 65 11.39 -0.06 -6.59
CA GLY A 65 11.78 -1.46 -6.65
C GLY A 65 12.57 -1.75 -7.92
N ALA A 66 12.80 -3.04 -8.16
CA ALA A 66 13.35 -3.50 -9.42
C ALA A 66 12.82 -4.88 -9.77
N VAL A 67 12.72 -5.10 -11.08
CA VAL A 67 12.34 -6.37 -11.68
C VAL A 67 13.44 -6.85 -12.61
N THR A 68 13.58 -8.15 -12.74
CA THR A 68 14.40 -8.81 -13.74
C THR A 68 13.50 -9.22 -14.90
N VAL A 69 13.87 -8.79 -16.09
CA VAL A 69 13.17 -9.08 -17.35
C VAL A 69 14.16 -9.63 -18.37
N GLU A 70 13.69 -10.42 -19.33
CA GLU A 70 14.54 -10.86 -20.44
C GLU A 70 14.68 -9.73 -21.47
N CYS A 71 15.92 -9.40 -21.85
CA CYS A 71 16.18 -8.43 -22.91
C CYS A 71 15.82 -9.00 -24.30
N SER A 72 14.87 -8.36 -25.00
CA SER A 72 14.43 -8.77 -26.35
C SER A 72 15.53 -8.79 -27.42
N ARG A 73 16.67 -8.13 -27.20
CA ARG A 73 17.78 -8.07 -28.16
C ARG A 73 18.82 -9.17 -27.96
N CYS A 74 19.17 -9.48 -26.72
CA CYS A 74 20.25 -10.42 -26.40
C CYS A 74 19.80 -11.64 -25.59
N LEU A 75 18.51 -11.74 -25.25
CA LEU A 75 17.92 -12.83 -24.47
C LEU A 75 18.66 -13.07 -23.14
N THR A 76 19.09 -11.98 -22.51
CA THR A 76 19.79 -12.01 -21.22
C THR A 76 18.94 -11.28 -20.20
N ASP A 77 18.92 -11.78 -18.97
CA ASP A 77 18.27 -11.14 -17.84
C ASP A 77 18.87 -9.75 -17.59
N VAL A 78 18.00 -8.74 -17.49
CA VAL A 78 18.37 -7.36 -17.18
C VAL A 78 17.53 -6.88 -16.01
N ARG A 79 18.20 -6.22 -15.06
CA ARG A 79 17.56 -5.55 -13.94
C ARG A 79 17.03 -4.18 -14.38
N CYS A 80 15.73 -4.00 -14.23
CA CYS A 80 14.99 -2.79 -14.59
C CYS A 80 14.43 -2.14 -13.32
N PRO A 81 14.85 -0.90 -12.97
CA PRO A 81 14.24 -0.19 -11.86
C PRO A 81 12.79 0.17 -12.20
N VAL A 82 11.92 0.12 -11.21
CA VAL A 82 10.50 0.49 -11.31
C VAL A 82 10.14 1.41 -10.15
N SER A 83 9.22 2.33 -10.40
CA SER A 83 8.63 3.21 -9.38
C SER A 83 7.11 3.06 -9.42
N LEU A 84 6.50 3.18 -8.26
CA LEU A 84 5.06 3.06 -8.07
C LEU A 84 4.59 4.17 -7.13
N ASP A 85 3.65 4.97 -7.60
CA ASP A 85 2.93 5.94 -6.80
C ASP A 85 1.50 5.44 -6.55
N ILE A 86 1.07 5.41 -5.28
CA ILE A 86 -0.27 5.02 -4.86
C ILE A 86 -0.94 6.23 -4.21
N VAL A 87 -2.15 6.55 -4.65
CA VAL A 87 -3.00 7.58 -4.02
C VAL A 87 -4.42 7.05 -3.98
N GLU A 88 -4.89 6.67 -2.80
CA GLU A 88 -6.19 6.02 -2.64
C GLU A 88 -6.82 6.34 -1.28
N GLU A 89 -8.14 6.54 -1.24
CA GLU A 89 -8.89 6.77 0.00
C GLU A 89 -9.59 5.50 0.45
N PHE A 90 -9.43 5.15 1.72
CA PHE A 90 -10.04 3.97 2.33
C PHE A 90 -11.07 4.39 3.38
N HIS A 91 -12.29 3.87 3.22
CA HIS A 91 -13.40 4.12 4.14
C HIS A 91 -13.52 3.02 5.20
N PRO A 92 -13.63 3.37 6.50
CA PRO A 92 -13.78 2.39 7.55
C PRO A 92 -15.17 1.77 7.52
N THR A 93 -15.25 0.45 7.60
CA THR A 93 -16.52 -0.29 7.75
C THR A 93 -17.04 -0.30 9.19
N VAL A 94 -16.22 0.13 10.15
CA VAL A 94 -16.54 0.19 11.58
C VAL A 94 -16.17 1.55 12.17
N ASP A 95 -17.10 2.17 12.89
CA ASP A 95 -16.85 3.34 13.73
C ASP A 95 -15.99 2.89 14.91
N VAL A 96 -14.70 3.21 14.89
CA VAL A 96 -13.72 2.80 15.91
C VAL A 96 -13.96 3.41 17.31
N VAL A 97 -14.82 4.43 17.42
CA VAL A 97 -15.20 5.07 18.68
C VAL A 97 -16.43 4.39 19.27
N ARG A 98 -17.46 4.14 18.44
CA ARG A 98 -18.73 3.55 18.89
C ARG A 98 -18.74 2.02 18.86
N GLY A 99 -17.85 1.39 18.09
CA GLY A 99 -17.85 -0.05 17.85
C GLY A 99 -19.01 -0.54 16.99
N THR A 100 -19.64 0.35 16.22
CA THR A 100 -20.77 0.06 15.34
C THR A 100 -20.34 0.02 13.88
N PHE A 101 -21.02 -0.75 13.04
CA PHE A 101 -20.78 -0.71 11.59
C PHE A 101 -21.17 0.65 10.99
N VAL A 102 -20.40 1.10 10.01
CA VAL A 102 -20.72 2.26 9.18
C VAL A 102 -21.51 1.73 7.97
N ALA A 103 -22.60 2.39 7.62
CA ALA A 103 -23.32 2.07 6.40
C ALA A 103 -22.41 2.38 5.19
N VAL A 104 -22.13 1.37 4.37
CA VAL A 104 -21.41 1.55 3.10
C VAL A 104 -22.42 2.14 2.11
N GLU A 105 -22.12 3.30 1.53
CA GLU A 105 -22.95 3.86 0.46
C GLU A 105 -22.77 2.99 -0.80
N GLU A 106 -23.87 2.67 -1.50
CA GLU A 106 -23.92 1.63 -2.54
C GLU A 106 -23.04 1.91 -3.78
N GLU A 107 -22.48 3.12 -3.94
CA GLU A 107 -21.61 3.49 -5.07
C GLU A 107 -20.24 2.80 -5.03
N ASP A 108 -19.72 2.43 -3.85
CA ASP A 108 -18.44 1.73 -3.69
C ASP A 108 -18.56 0.20 -3.82
N ALA A 109 -19.79 -0.34 -3.91
CA ALA A 109 -20.03 -1.79 -3.96
C ALA A 109 -19.83 -2.41 -5.36
N ALA A 110 -19.43 -1.60 -6.36
CA ALA A 110 -19.37 -1.99 -7.76
C ALA A 110 -17.95 -1.99 -8.39
N LEU A 111 -16.90 -1.88 -7.58
CA LEU A 111 -15.50 -2.08 -8.00
C LEU A 111 -15.02 -3.51 -7.72
#